data_AF-A0A854Q7M7-F1
#
_entry.id   AF-A0A854Q7M7-F1
#
_cell.length_a   1.000
_cell.length_b   1.000
_cell.length_c   1.000
_cell.angle_alpha   90.00
_cell.angle_beta   90.00
_cell.angle_gamma   90.00
#
_symmetry.space_group_name_H-M   'P 1'
#
loop_
_entity.id
_entity.type
_entity.pdbx_description
1 polymer ?
#
loop_
_entity_poly.entity_id
_entity_poly.type
_entity_poly.pdbx_seq_one_letter_code
_entity_poly.pdbx_strand_id
1 'polypeptide(L)'
;MKESYDFSRRSLVTLAPITEVHDLVLDELAHIAPTKYLLLSRYHYNRILPSLYENFAIPYHYEKALAGTKPFTATKIQAFSHVKRLYIAIGPDAKWQIPDEERDNLPSFRRVLTNFVRKHRPVFPQLEEISFPENLGYPPFDDSCDHNFWDIMFSSIPSTCRVSIHFVKPDEEEISGNGERSKLQLLYNVASRNLSLYIHRRQDGATALNRIITWTIKGKSHPALDYHILNANLEDLSSPIHGKKDKNGTLRVAAPTTESLRNRLHDNLDLWQEDMYKMMFADTAEWNYKERYQVDVMLCDGAGSVKSLRYKDV
;
A
#
# COMPACT_ATOMS: atom_id res chain seq x y z
N MET A 1 -39.95 21.68 64.12
CA MET A 1 -38.52 21.76 63.75
C MET A 1 -38.17 20.56 62.89
N LYS A 2 -38.04 20.75 61.57
CA LYS A 2 -37.06 20.07 60.71
C LYS A 2 -37.16 20.65 59.31
N GLU A 3 -36.01 21.05 58.84
CA GLU A 3 -35.71 21.92 57.71
C GLU A 3 -36.14 21.30 56.37
N SER A 4 -36.66 22.15 55.49
CA SER A 4 -36.78 21.84 54.07
C SER A 4 -35.38 21.76 53.47
N TYR A 5 -34.95 20.58 53.05
CA TYR A 5 -33.72 20.42 52.28
C TYR A 5 -33.95 20.93 50.86
N ASP A 6 -33.41 22.12 50.62
CA ASP A 6 -33.36 22.81 49.34
C ASP A 6 -32.43 22.04 48.37
N PHE A 7 -33.01 21.30 47.43
CA PHE A 7 -32.29 20.49 46.42
C PHE A 7 -31.66 21.34 45.30
N SER A 8 -31.72 22.68 45.42
CA SER A 8 -31.57 23.61 44.29
C SER A 8 -30.17 24.21 44.10
N ARG A 9 -29.13 23.71 44.79
CA ARG A 9 -27.76 24.28 44.68
C ARG A 9 -26.64 23.25 44.53
N ARG A 10 -26.83 22.18 43.75
CA ARG A 10 -25.67 21.48 43.18
C ARG A 10 -25.28 22.23 41.90
N SER A 11 -24.36 23.19 42.06
CA SER A 11 -23.53 23.64 40.96
C SER A 11 -22.94 22.40 40.29
N LEU A 12 -23.41 22.08 39.08
CA LEU A 12 -22.71 21.14 38.22
C LEU A 12 -21.36 21.78 37.93
N VAL A 13 -20.33 21.33 38.64
CA VAL A 13 -18.96 21.76 38.40
C VAL A 13 -18.65 21.38 36.96
N THR A 14 -18.60 22.40 36.11
CA THR A 14 -18.26 22.23 34.70
C THR A 14 -16.82 21.71 34.65
N LEU A 15 -16.66 20.51 34.09
CA LEU A 15 -15.36 19.90 33.87
C LEU A 15 -14.65 20.49 32.63
N ALA A 16 -15.22 21.53 31.99
CA ALA A 16 -14.62 22.22 30.85
C ALA A 16 -13.13 22.56 31.03
N PRO A 17 -12.66 23.02 32.22
CA PRO A 17 -11.24 23.34 32.44
C PRO A 17 -10.31 22.12 32.43
N ILE A 18 -10.83 20.92 32.69
CA ILE A 18 -10.04 19.68 32.71
C ILE A 18 -10.32 18.78 31.49
N THR A 19 -11.22 19.19 30.59
CA THR A 19 -11.61 18.41 29.41
C THR A 19 -10.39 18.06 28.56
N GLU A 20 -9.45 18.98 28.37
CA GLU A 20 -8.21 18.72 27.61
C GLU A 20 -7.36 17.63 28.25
N VAL A 21 -7.21 17.65 29.59
CA VAL A 21 -6.45 16.63 30.33
C VAL A 21 -7.17 15.29 30.32
N HIS A 22 -8.50 15.30 30.48
CA HIS A 22 -9.32 14.10 30.36
C HIS A 22 -9.21 13.48 28.98
N ASP A 23 -9.31 14.28 27.92
CA ASP A 23 -9.19 13.85 26.54
C ASP A 23 -7.82 13.23 26.27
N LEU A 24 -6.72 13.79 26.79
CA LEU A 24 -5.38 13.21 26.66
C LEU A 24 -5.28 11.82 27.32
N VAL A 25 -5.77 11.68 28.55
CA VAL A 25 -5.78 10.37 29.25
C VAL A 25 -6.64 9.35 28.50
N LEU A 26 -7.78 9.82 27.99
CA LEU A 26 -8.74 9.02 27.25
C LEU A 26 -8.19 8.58 25.89
N ASP A 27 -7.46 9.44 25.19
CA ASP A 27 -6.77 9.12 23.94
C ASP A 27 -5.68 8.06 24.19
N GLU A 28 -4.89 8.16 25.27
CA GLU A 28 -3.92 7.12 25.66
C GLU A 28 -4.59 5.78 25.98
N LEU A 29 -5.71 5.80 26.72
CA LEU A 29 -6.49 4.59 27.00
C LEU A 29 -7.09 3.98 25.73
N ALA A 30 -7.44 4.80 24.74
CA ALA A 30 -7.92 4.33 23.44
C ALA A 30 -6.86 3.53 22.69
N HIS A 31 -5.57 3.84 22.87
CA HIS A 31 -4.48 3.07 22.28
C HIS A 31 -4.23 1.72 22.97
N ILE A 32 -4.60 1.61 24.26
CA ILE A 32 -4.46 0.37 25.06
C ILE A 32 -5.65 -0.56 24.85
N ALA A 33 -6.88 -0.03 24.88
CA ALA A 33 -8.11 -0.80 24.74
C ALA A 33 -9.13 -0.12 23.81
N PRO A 34 -8.86 -0.08 22.49
CA PRO A 34 -9.65 0.68 21.52
C PRO A 34 -11.14 0.32 21.55
N THR A 35 -11.47 -0.97 21.64
CA THR A 35 -12.86 -1.43 21.63
C THR A 35 -13.66 -0.92 22.82
N LYS A 36 -13.06 -0.87 24.01
CA LYS A 36 -13.75 -0.35 25.21
C LYS A 36 -14.00 1.14 25.09
N TYR A 37 -13.01 1.86 24.56
CA TYR A 37 -13.08 3.30 24.35
C TYR A 37 -14.14 3.71 23.33
N LEU A 38 -14.16 3.04 22.17
CA LEU A 38 -15.14 3.31 21.09
C LEU A 38 -16.60 3.12 21.55
N LEU A 39 -16.83 2.28 22.56
CA LEU A 39 -18.15 2.00 23.12
C LEU A 39 -18.59 3.02 24.19
N LEU A 40 -17.71 3.93 24.64
CA LEU A 40 -18.03 4.88 25.72
C LEU A 40 -19.09 5.90 25.31
N SER A 41 -18.94 6.53 24.14
CA SER A 41 -19.95 7.44 23.58
C SER A 41 -19.67 7.75 22.11
N ARG A 42 -20.64 8.37 21.42
CA ARG A 42 -20.48 8.86 20.05
C ARG A 42 -19.37 9.92 19.92
N TYR A 43 -19.16 10.72 20.96
CA TYR A 43 -18.08 11.71 21.00
C TYR A 43 -16.71 11.01 20.92
N HIS A 44 -16.47 10.05 21.82
CA HIS A 44 -15.22 9.28 21.86
C HIS A 44 -15.01 8.48 20.57
N TYR A 45 -16.07 7.86 20.06
CA TYR A 45 -16.05 7.20 18.76
C TYR A 45 -15.53 8.14 17.67
N ASN A 46 -16.21 9.28 17.46
CA ASN A 46 -15.84 10.23 16.40
C ASN A 46 -14.44 10.86 16.59
N ARG A 47 -13.99 11.03 17.83
CA ARG A 47 -12.70 11.66 18.15
C ARG A 47 -11.52 10.78 17.76
N ILE A 48 -11.53 9.50 18.15
CA ILE A 48 -10.39 8.60 17.91
C ILE A 48 -10.48 7.87 16.57
N LEU A 49 -11.65 7.83 15.94
CA LEU A 49 -11.84 7.09 14.68
C LEU A 49 -10.80 7.47 13.61
N PRO A 50 -10.47 8.76 13.40
CA PRO A 50 -9.49 9.14 12.39
C PRO A 50 -8.11 8.56 12.65
N SER A 51 -7.60 8.63 13.88
CA SER A 51 -6.27 8.11 14.22
C SER A 51 -6.23 6.58 14.25
N LEU A 52 -7.32 5.94 14.69
CA LEU A 52 -7.39 4.48 14.75
C LEU A 52 -7.48 3.83 13.37
N TYR A 53 -8.14 4.49 12.41
CA TYR A 53 -8.35 3.97 11.05
C TYR A 53 -7.49 4.62 9.98
N GLU A 54 -6.59 5.55 10.33
CA GLU A 54 -5.63 6.14 9.39
C GLU A 54 -4.89 5.05 8.60
N ASN A 55 -4.49 3.99 9.30
CA ASN A 55 -3.81 2.82 8.77
C ASN A 55 -4.68 1.59 8.93
N PHE A 56 -5.06 0.98 7.80
CA PHE A 56 -5.93 -0.19 7.80
C PHE A 56 -5.28 -1.36 7.07
N ALA A 57 -5.16 -2.49 7.77
CA ALA A 57 -4.68 -3.73 7.18
C ALA A 57 -5.85 -4.68 6.92
N ILE A 58 -5.98 -5.14 5.68
CA ILE A 58 -6.87 -6.24 5.30
C ILE A 58 -6.06 -7.55 5.41
N PRO A 59 -6.31 -8.38 6.43
CA PRO A 59 -5.67 -9.69 6.53
C PRO A 59 -6.12 -10.62 5.40
N TYR A 60 -5.44 -11.76 5.23
CA TYR A 60 -5.82 -12.78 4.25
C TYR A 60 -7.22 -13.38 4.46
N HIS A 61 -7.82 -13.19 5.65
CA HIS A 61 -9.26 -13.40 5.90
C HIS A 61 -10.10 -12.17 5.45
N TYR A 62 -9.97 -11.80 4.18
CA TYR A 62 -10.49 -10.55 3.62
C TYR A 62 -12.03 -10.41 3.70
N GLU A 63 -12.80 -11.51 3.66
CA GLU A 63 -14.25 -11.45 3.85
C GLU A 63 -14.63 -10.95 5.24
N LYS A 64 -13.93 -11.41 6.29
CA LYS A 64 -14.19 -10.96 7.66
C LYS A 64 -13.85 -9.48 7.82
N ALA A 65 -12.75 -9.03 7.21
CA ALA A 65 -12.33 -7.64 7.26
C ALA A 65 -13.28 -6.71 6.49
N LEU A 66 -13.70 -7.09 5.29
CA LEU A 66 -14.51 -6.26 4.40
C LEU A 66 -16.01 -6.40 4.63
N ALA A 67 -16.54 -7.62 4.73
CA ALA A 67 -17.97 -7.86 4.91
C ALA A 67 -18.40 -7.88 6.38
N GLY A 68 -17.55 -8.36 7.31
CA GLY A 68 -17.88 -8.47 8.73
C GLY A 68 -19.16 -9.26 9.03
N THR A 69 -19.74 -9.07 10.22
CA THR A 69 -21.12 -9.50 10.51
C THR A 69 -22.07 -8.57 9.77
N LYS A 70 -22.77 -9.07 8.75
CA LYS A 70 -23.78 -8.31 8.00
C LYS A 70 -24.85 -7.76 8.96
N PRO A 71 -25.38 -6.54 8.73
CA PRO A 71 -25.16 -5.66 7.59
C PRO A 71 -23.96 -4.70 7.73
N PHE A 72 -23.46 -4.19 6.60
CA PHE A 72 -22.44 -3.14 6.53
C PHE A 72 -23.01 -1.83 7.10
N THR A 73 -22.56 -1.41 8.28
CA THR A 73 -23.15 -0.27 9.01
C THR A 73 -22.57 1.07 8.54
N ALA A 74 -23.34 2.15 8.72
CA ALA A 74 -22.87 3.52 8.47
C ALA A 74 -21.58 3.85 9.26
N THR A 75 -21.45 3.27 10.45
CA THR A 75 -20.27 3.34 11.32
C THR A 75 -19.01 2.81 10.63
N LYS A 76 -19.12 1.68 9.90
CA LYS A 76 -17.99 1.09 9.16
C LYS A 76 -17.61 1.91 7.92
N ILE A 77 -18.58 2.48 7.22
CA ILE A 77 -18.32 3.45 6.12
C ILE A 77 -17.56 4.66 6.66
N GLN A 78 -18.03 5.21 7.79
CA GLN A 78 -17.37 6.35 8.42
C GLN A 78 -15.93 6.01 8.81
N ALA A 79 -15.68 4.83 9.39
CA ALA A 79 -14.34 4.37 9.71
C ALA A 79 -13.43 4.31 8.48
N PHE A 80 -13.91 3.68 7.40
CA PHE A 80 -13.17 3.59 6.14
C PHE A 80 -12.94 4.94 5.45
N SER A 81 -13.78 5.93 5.72
CA SER A 81 -13.60 7.28 5.19
C SER A 81 -12.33 7.99 5.69
N HIS A 82 -11.78 7.53 6.82
CA HIS A 82 -10.54 8.06 7.42
C HIS A 82 -9.26 7.31 7.03
N VAL A 83 -9.38 6.22 6.26
CA VAL A 83 -8.23 5.43 5.85
C VAL A 83 -7.40 6.22 4.85
N LYS A 84 -6.14 6.45 5.21
CA LYS A 84 -5.12 7.05 4.34
C LYS A 84 -4.18 5.99 3.78
N ARG A 85 -3.88 4.93 4.53
CA ARG A 85 -2.97 3.86 4.10
C ARG A 85 -3.64 2.51 4.25
N LEU A 86 -3.74 1.81 3.12
CA LEU A 86 -4.41 0.52 3.02
C LEU A 86 -3.38 -0.58 2.73
N TYR A 87 -3.19 -1.48 3.68
CA TYR A 87 -2.30 -2.63 3.54
C TYR A 87 -3.12 -3.88 3.24
N ILE A 88 -2.98 -4.41 2.04
CA ILE A 88 -3.68 -5.63 1.63
C ILE A 88 -2.75 -6.81 1.81
N ALA A 89 -3.11 -7.76 2.67
CA ALA A 89 -2.34 -8.97 2.93
C ALA A 89 -0.86 -8.69 3.27
N ILE A 90 -0.58 -7.54 3.88
CA ILE A 90 0.72 -7.07 4.33
C ILE A 90 0.57 -6.69 5.81
N GLY A 91 1.34 -7.31 6.68
CA GLY A 91 1.30 -7.03 8.11
C GLY A 91 2.12 -8.02 8.93
N PRO A 92 2.48 -7.70 10.18
CA PRO A 92 3.25 -8.58 11.05
C PRO A 92 2.56 -9.94 11.31
N ASP A 93 1.23 -9.97 11.27
CA ASP A 93 0.41 -11.19 11.39
C ASP A 93 -0.03 -11.78 10.05
N ALA A 94 -0.02 -10.95 8.99
CA ALA A 94 -0.15 -11.43 7.63
C ALA A 94 1.21 -11.98 7.21
N LYS A 95 1.50 -13.21 7.68
CA LYS A 95 2.55 -14.03 7.09
C LYS A 95 2.44 -13.84 5.59
N TRP A 96 3.52 -13.38 4.95
CA TRP A 96 3.63 -12.99 3.53
C TRP A 96 3.22 -14.09 2.53
N GLN A 97 2.65 -15.17 3.03
CA GLN A 97 2.18 -16.36 2.37
C GLN A 97 0.88 -16.78 3.06
N ILE A 98 -0.19 -16.83 2.29
CA ILE A 98 -1.35 -17.65 2.65
C ILE A 98 -0.81 -19.08 2.77
N PRO A 99 -1.05 -19.81 3.89
CA PRO A 99 -0.67 -21.22 3.97
C PRO A 99 -1.20 -21.97 2.75
N ASP A 100 -0.36 -22.80 2.11
CA ASP A 100 -0.76 -23.48 0.86
C ASP A 100 -2.06 -24.28 1.03
N GLU A 101 -2.28 -24.87 2.20
CA GLU A 101 -3.49 -25.61 2.58
C GLU A 101 -4.77 -24.74 2.67
N GLU A 102 -4.62 -23.45 2.96
CA GLU A 102 -5.74 -22.49 3.04
C GLU A 102 -5.97 -21.76 1.72
N ARG A 103 -4.96 -21.74 0.83
CA ARG A 103 -4.98 -20.97 -0.42
C ARG A 103 -6.12 -21.39 -1.35
N ASP A 104 -6.35 -22.69 -1.48
CA ASP A 104 -7.38 -23.24 -2.38
C ASP A 104 -8.81 -23.09 -1.80
N ASN A 105 -8.90 -22.89 -0.47
CA ASN A 105 -10.17 -22.79 0.25
C ASN A 105 -10.64 -21.34 0.44
N LEU A 106 -9.75 -20.37 0.23
CA LEU A 106 -10.09 -18.96 0.29
C LEU A 106 -10.83 -18.56 -0.99
N PRO A 107 -11.98 -17.86 -0.90
CA PRO A 107 -12.53 -17.14 -2.04
C PRO A 107 -11.45 -16.37 -2.83
N SER A 108 -11.69 -16.10 -4.11
CA SER A 108 -10.79 -15.18 -4.82
C SER A 108 -10.79 -13.83 -4.10
N PHE A 109 -9.64 -13.41 -3.54
CA PHE A 109 -9.47 -12.10 -2.92
C PHE A 109 -9.96 -10.99 -3.86
N ARG A 110 -9.59 -11.11 -5.13
CA ARG A 110 -9.96 -10.19 -6.20
C ARG A 110 -11.48 -10.12 -6.37
N ARG A 111 -12.16 -11.27 -6.33
CA ARG A 111 -13.63 -11.34 -6.39
C ARG A 111 -14.29 -10.63 -5.21
N VAL A 112 -13.83 -10.90 -3.98
CA VAL A 112 -14.42 -10.29 -2.78
C VAL A 112 -14.18 -8.79 -2.76
N LEU A 113 -12.95 -8.35 -3.03
CA LEU A 113 -12.63 -6.94 -3.07
C LEU A 113 -13.38 -6.23 -4.20
N THR A 114 -13.45 -6.82 -5.39
CA THR A 114 -14.23 -6.27 -6.52
C THR A 114 -15.70 -6.07 -6.16
N ASN A 115 -16.34 -7.08 -5.57
CA ASN A 115 -17.74 -7.00 -5.17
C ASN A 115 -17.96 -5.96 -4.08
N PHE A 116 -17.07 -5.91 -3.09
CA PHE A 116 -17.10 -4.93 -2.01
C PHE A 116 -17.00 -3.51 -2.56
N VAL A 117 -15.96 -3.28 -3.38
CA VAL A 117 -15.69 -2.00 -4.00
C VAL A 117 -16.87 -1.58 -4.87
N ARG A 118 -17.37 -2.42 -5.79
CA ARG A 118 -18.54 -2.10 -6.64
C ARG A 118 -19.77 -1.65 -5.86
N LYS A 119 -20.00 -2.21 -4.67
CA LYS A 119 -21.20 -1.94 -3.87
C LYS A 119 -21.12 -0.64 -3.06
N HIS A 120 -19.92 -0.17 -2.74
CA HIS A 120 -19.72 0.86 -1.70
C HIS A 120 -18.87 2.06 -2.15
N ARG A 121 -18.74 2.32 -3.47
CA ARG A 121 -17.84 3.39 -3.98
C ARG A 121 -18.31 4.82 -3.64
N PRO A 122 -17.37 5.75 -3.35
CA PRO A 122 -15.96 5.50 -2.97
C PRO A 122 -15.85 5.05 -1.52
N VAL A 123 -15.08 3.98 -1.25
CA VAL A 123 -14.92 3.44 0.11
C VAL A 123 -13.83 4.17 0.90
N PHE A 124 -12.75 4.55 0.22
CA PHE A 124 -11.56 5.16 0.82
C PHE A 124 -11.26 6.51 0.15
N PRO A 125 -12.08 7.55 0.40
CA PRO A 125 -11.94 8.86 -0.25
C PRO A 125 -10.65 9.60 0.10
N GLN A 126 -10.04 9.32 1.25
CA GLN A 126 -8.80 9.96 1.73
C GLN A 126 -7.55 9.10 1.48
N LEU A 127 -7.66 8.07 0.64
CA LEU A 127 -6.57 7.12 0.46
C LEU A 127 -5.38 7.80 -0.24
N GLU A 128 -4.25 7.83 0.47
CA GLU A 128 -2.96 8.35 0.03
C GLU A 128 -2.07 7.23 -0.50
N GLU A 129 -2.14 6.03 0.09
CA GLU A 129 -1.32 4.88 -0.29
C GLU A 129 -2.11 3.56 -0.19
N ILE A 130 -1.95 2.70 -1.20
CA ILE A 130 -2.41 1.31 -1.19
C ILE A 130 -1.23 0.37 -1.40
N SER A 131 -1.02 -0.55 -0.48
CA SER A 131 0.07 -1.52 -0.51
C SER A 131 -0.48 -2.93 -0.72
N PHE A 132 0.13 -3.71 -1.61
CA PHE A 132 -0.19 -5.13 -1.79
C PHE A 132 1.04 -5.97 -2.16
N PRO A 133 1.04 -7.28 -1.86
CA PRO A 133 2.12 -8.16 -2.25
C PRO A 133 2.09 -8.43 -3.75
N GLU A 134 3.26 -8.63 -4.35
CA GLU A 134 3.43 -8.85 -5.80
C GLU A 134 2.52 -9.97 -6.35
N ASN A 135 2.35 -11.05 -5.60
CA ASN A 135 1.52 -12.19 -5.97
C ASN A 135 0.03 -11.85 -6.15
N LEU A 136 -0.46 -10.81 -5.47
CA LEU A 136 -1.83 -10.31 -5.66
C LEU A 136 -1.98 -9.64 -7.03
N GLY A 137 -0.88 -9.14 -7.59
CA GLY A 137 -0.90 -8.41 -8.83
C GLY A 137 -0.97 -9.28 -10.09
N TYR A 138 -0.73 -10.57 -9.96
CA TYR A 138 -0.82 -11.52 -11.05
C TYR A 138 -2.23 -12.11 -11.17
N PRO A 139 -2.93 -11.94 -12.31
CA PRO A 139 -4.10 -12.78 -12.56
C PRO A 139 -3.67 -14.25 -12.57
N PRO A 140 -4.40 -15.16 -11.91
CA PRO A 140 -4.33 -16.54 -12.29
C PRO A 140 -4.68 -16.57 -13.79
N PHE A 141 -3.88 -17.30 -14.57
CA PHE A 141 -3.97 -17.32 -16.03
C PHE A 141 -5.34 -17.79 -16.58
N ASP A 142 -6.29 -18.15 -15.71
CA ASP A 142 -7.51 -18.90 -16.05
C ASP A 142 -8.84 -18.29 -15.56
N ASP A 143 -8.85 -17.17 -14.82
CA ASP A 143 -10.11 -16.57 -14.35
C ASP A 143 -10.57 -15.40 -15.24
N SER A 144 -11.57 -15.67 -16.08
CA SER A 144 -12.30 -14.68 -16.91
C SER A 144 -12.91 -13.49 -16.15
N CYS A 145 -13.00 -13.55 -14.82
CA CYS A 145 -13.50 -12.49 -13.96
C CYS A 145 -12.45 -11.44 -13.56
N ASP A 146 -11.17 -11.65 -13.90
CA ASP A 146 -10.04 -10.87 -13.38
C ASP A 146 -9.54 -9.74 -14.29
N HIS A 147 -9.99 -9.67 -15.55
CA HIS A 147 -9.47 -8.69 -16.52
C HIS A 147 -9.69 -7.24 -16.10
N ASN A 148 -10.73 -6.96 -15.32
CA ASN A 148 -11.08 -5.59 -14.92
C ASN A 148 -10.81 -5.31 -13.43
N PHE A 149 -10.12 -6.22 -12.72
CA PHE A 149 -9.83 -6.03 -11.28
C PHE A 149 -9.17 -4.68 -11.02
N TRP A 150 -8.13 -4.38 -11.80
CA TRP A 150 -7.37 -3.14 -11.64
C TRP A 150 -8.17 -1.91 -12.02
N ASP A 151 -8.93 -1.94 -13.11
CA ASP A 151 -9.81 -0.83 -13.48
C ASP A 151 -10.85 -0.56 -12.37
N ILE A 152 -11.40 -1.62 -11.79
CA ILE A 152 -12.37 -1.55 -10.70
C ILE A 152 -11.73 -0.97 -9.44
N MET A 153 -10.54 -1.44 -9.08
CA MET A 153 -9.79 -0.94 -7.93
C MET A 153 -9.41 0.54 -8.12
N PHE A 154 -8.82 0.87 -9.25
CA PHE A 154 -8.29 2.19 -9.57
C PHE A 154 -9.36 3.24 -9.86
N SER A 155 -10.56 2.83 -10.28
CA SER A 155 -11.74 3.72 -10.32
C SER A 155 -12.34 4.00 -8.94
N SER A 156 -11.84 3.36 -7.88
CA SER A 156 -12.41 3.46 -6.52
C SER A 156 -11.47 4.09 -5.50
N ILE A 157 -10.26 4.45 -5.93
CA ILE A 157 -9.27 5.17 -5.14
C ILE A 157 -8.92 6.48 -5.84
N PRO A 158 -8.46 7.51 -5.09
CA PRO A 158 -8.01 8.77 -5.68
C PRO A 158 -6.95 8.58 -6.77
N SER A 159 -6.94 9.44 -7.78
CA SER A 159 -5.90 9.43 -8.84
C SER A 159 -4.50 9.67 -8.28
N THR A 160 -4.40 10.46 -7.21
CA THR A 160 -3.17 10.80 -6.48
C THR A 160 -2.68 9.70 -5.56
N CYS A 161 -3.48 8.66 -5.30
CA CYS A 161 -3.10 7.55 -4.43
C CYS A 161 -1.87 6.84 -4.98
N ARG A 162 -0.84 6.71 -4.15
CA ARG A 162 0.37 5.94 -4.42
C ARG A 162 0.07 4.45 -4.34
N VAL A 163 0.64 3.69 -5.27
CA VAL A 163 0.51 2.24 -5.34
C VAL A 163 1.83 1.61 -4.93
N SER A 164 1.79 0.84 -3.85
CA SER A 164 2.94 0.21 -3.24
C SER A 164 2.91 -1.30 -3.46
N ILE A 165 3.97 -1.83 -4.06
CA ILE A 165 4.07 -3.24 -4.43
C ILE A 165 5.23 -3.85 -3.65
N HIS A 166 4.93 -4.93 -2.91
CA HIS A 166 5.91 -5.60 -2.07
C HIS A 166 6.38 -6.89 -2.76
N PHE A 167 7.64 -6.89 -3.16
CA PHE A 167 8.37 -8.01 -3.76
C PHE A 167 9.13 -8.75 -2.68
N VAL A 168 8.94 -10.06 -2.56
CA VAL A 168 9.74 -10.89 -1.65
C VAL A 168 10.66 -11.77 -2.49
N LYS A 169 11.95 -11.45 -2.48
CA LYS A 169 12.96 -12.14 -3.27
C LYS A 169 13.78 -13.11 -2.40
N PRO A 170 14.07 -14.33 -2.89
CA PRO A 170 15.02 -15.21 -2.23
C PRO A 170 16.45 -14.65 -2.32
N ASP A 171 17.32 -15.10 -1.41
CA ASP A 171 18.74 -14.72 -1.39
C ASP A 171 19.51 -15.10 -2.66
N GLU A 172 19.09 -16.17 -3.33
CA GLU A 172 19.62 -16.62 -4.60
C GLU A 172 18.49 -16.67 -5.64
N GLU A 173 18.54 -15.77 -6.63
CA GLU A 173 17.67 -15.84 -7.81
C GLU A 173 18.28 -16.84 -8.80
N GLU A 174 17.75 -18.06 -8.87
CA GLU A 174 17.98 -18.93 -10.04
C GLU A 174 17.29 -18.30 -11.26
N ILE A 175 18.00 -18.27 -12.40
CA ILE A 175 17.45 -17.81 -13.68
C ILE A 175 16.34 -18.79 -14.09
N SER A 176 15.08 -18.44 -13.83
CA SER A 176 13.90 -19.16 -14.34
C SER A 176 13.07 -18.24 -15.25
N GLY A 177 12.86 -18.68 -16.50
CA GLY A 177 12.33 -17.87 -17.60
C GLY A 177 10.82 -17.57 -17.57
N ASN A 178 10.07 -18.05 -16.57
CA ASN A 178 8.61 -17.88 -16.52
C ASN A 178 8.12 -16.63 -15.75
N GLY A 179 9.02 -15.86 -15.14
CA GLY A 179 8.67 -14.69 -14.32
C GLY A 179 8.41 -13.38 -15.08
N GLU A 180 8.82 -13.27 -16.34
CA GLU A 180 8.86 -11.98 -17.07
C GLU A 180 7.48 -11.52 -17.57
N ARG A 181 6.65 -12.45 -18.08
CA ARG A 181 5.33 -12.12 -18.64
C ARG A 181 4.37 -11.57 -17.61
N SER A 182 4.41 -12.12 -16.39
CA SER A 182 3.53 -11.70 -15.29
C SER A 182 3.87 -10.28 -14.81
N LYS A 183 5.16 -9.92 -14.78
CA LYS A 183 5.63 -8.58 -14.41
C LYS A 183 5.14 -7.50 -15.38
N LEU A 184 5.20 -7.76 -16.69
CA LEU A 184 4.71 -6.83 -17.72
C LEU A 184 3.23 -6.48 -17.53
N GLN A 185 2.41 -7.49 -17.22
CA GLN A 185 0.98 -7.28 -17.00
C GLN A 185 0.70 -6.42 -15.76
N LEU A 186 1.44 -6.66 -14.67
CA LEU A 186 1.31 -5.85 -13.45
C LEU A 186 1.65 -4.39 -13.72
N LEU A 187 2.76 -4.13 -14.41
CA LEU A 187 3.19 -2.77 -14.76
C LEU A 187 2.17 -2.06 -15.63
N TYR A 188 1.62 -2.74 -16.65
CA TYR A 188 0.57 -2.16 -17.50
C TYR A 188 -0.59 -1.62 -16.68
N ASN A 189 -1.03 -2.37 -15.66
CA ASN A 189 -2.16 -1.98 -14.84
C ASN A 189 -1.85 -0.79 -13.92
N VAL A 190 -0.60 -0.64 -13.46
CA VAL A 190 -0.22 0.39 -12.48
C VAL A 190 0.55 1.58 -13.08
N ALA A 191 0.90 1.54 -14.37
CA ALA A 191 1.83 2.49 -14.98
C ALA A 191 1.41 3.96 -14.85
N SER A 192 0.12 4.24 -14.86
CA SER A 192 -0.44 5.59 -14.72
C SER A 192 -0.43 6.15 -13.29
N ARG A 193 0.22 5.45 -12.34
CA ARG A 193 0.21 5.78 -10.92
C ARG A 193 1.60 6.12 -10.40
N ASN A 194 1.63 6.86 -9.30
CA ASN A 194 2.85 6.97 -8.49
C ASN A 194 3.09 5.63 -7.81
N LEU A 195 4.30 5.10 -7.91
CA LEU A 195 4.64 3.76 -7.45
C LEU A 195 5.68 3.79 -6.34
N SER A 196 5.58 2.84 -5.42
CA SER A 196 6.67 2.44 -4.53
C SER A 196 6.86 0.94 -4.61
N LEU A 197 8.07 0.51 -4.97
CA LEU A 197 8.44 -0.90 -5.02
C LEU A 197 9.26 -1.21 -3.77
N TYR A 198 8.67 -1.98 -2.87
CA TYR A 198 9.32 -2.46 -1.66
C TYR A 198 9.93 -3.82 -1.95
N ILE A 199 11.25 -3.89 -1.95
CA ILE A 199 11.99 -5.11 -2.24
C ILE A 199 12.49 -5.69 -0.93
N HIS A 200 11.90 -6.81 -0.55
CA HIS A 200 12.21 -7.57 0.65
C HIS A 200 13.14 -8.73 0.31
N ARG A 201 14.08 -8.97 1.20
CA ARG A 201 15.00 -10.09 1.19
C ARG A 201 14.46 -11.19 2.10
N ARG A 202 14.48 -12.45 1.63
CA ARG A 202 14.21 -13.62 2.47
C ARG A 202 15.49 -14.43 2.71
N GLN A 203 15.92 -14.47 3.95
CA GLN A 203 17.10 -15.21 4.41
C GLN A 203 16.74 -16.02 5.66
N ASP A 204 17.03 -17.33 5.65
CA ASP A 204 16.87 -18.24 6.80
C ASP A 204 15.47 -18.17 7.47
N GLY A 205 14.43 -18.03 6.65
CA GLY A 205 13.04 -17.92 7.10
C GLY A 205 12.62 -16.51 7.59
N ALA A 206 13.58 -15.58 7.74
CA ALA A 206 13.31 -14.18 8.03
C ALA A 206 13.10 -13.37 6.74
N THR A 207 12.22 -12.36 6.79
CA THR A 207 12.00 -11.40 5.71
C THR A 207 12.37 -10.01 6.20
N ALA A 208 13.30 -9.35 5.52
CA ALA A 208 13.75 -8.01 5.84
C ALA A 208 13.59 -7.07 4.64
N LEU A 209 13.14 -5.86 4.87
CA LEU A 209 13.12 -4.83 3.82
C LEU A 209 14.56 -4.49 3.46
N ASN A 210 14.88 -4.54 2.17
CA ASN A 210 16.23 -4.29 1.66
C ASN A 210 16.33 -2.99 0.86
N ARG A 211 15.33 -2.73 0.01
CA ARG A 211 15.35 -1.58 -0.90
C ARG A 211 13.95 -1.05 -1.13
N ILE A 212 13.84 0.26 -1.26
CA ILE A 212 12.63 0.94 -1.74
C ILE A 212 13.00 1.69 -3.02
N ILE A 213 12.22 1.50 -4.08
CA ILE A 213 12.30 2.31 -5.29
C ILE A 213 11.00 3.10 -5.41
N THR A 214 11.08 4.42 -5.53
CA THR A 214 9.89 5.25 -5.75
C THR A 214 9.90 5.82 -7.16
N TRP A 215 8.74 5.79 -7.80
CA TRP A 215 8.48 6.35 -9.11
C TRP A 215 7.35 7.36 -8.99
N THR A 216 7.62 8.60 -9.37
CA THR A 216 6.65 9.69 -9.25
C THR A 216 6.47 10.38 -10.59
N ILE A 217 5.21 10.51 -11.00
CA ILE A 217 4.78 11.20 -12.22
C ILE A 217 4.27 12.58 -11.81
N LYS A 218 4.93 13.64 -12.28
CA LYS A 218 4.51 15.02 -12.04
C LYS A 218 3.50 15.47 -13.09
N GLY A 219 2.38 16.03 -12.63
CA GLY A 219 1.32 16.52 -13.50
C GLY A 219 0.37 15.42 -13.98
N LYS A 220 -0.22 15.62 -15.16
CA LYS A 220 -1.21 14.69 -15.73
C LYS A 220 -0.54 13.39 -16.20
N SER A 221 -1.07 12.24 -15.81
CA SER A 221 -0.64 10.93 -16.32
C SER A 221 -1.11 10.72 -17.77
N HIS A 222 -0.31 10.01 -18.56
CA HIS A 222 -0.67 9.50 -19.88
C HIS A 222 -0.40 7.98 -19.91
N PRO A 223 -1.42 7.12 -19.76
CA PRO A 223 -1.23 5.69 -19.48
C PRO A 223 -0.31 4.94 -20.44
N ALA A 224 -0.41 5.19 -21.76
CA ALA A 224 0.42 4.46 -22.74
C ALA A 224 1.90 4.88 -22.67
N LEU A 225 2.18 6.19 -22.71
CA LEU A 225 3.50 6.77 -22.46
C LEU A 225 4.10 6.30 -21.12
N ASP A 226 3.36 6.44 -20.03
CA ASP A 226 3.83 6.06 -18.70
C ASP A 226 4.17 4.56 -18.63
N TYR A 227 3.38 3.71 -19.31
CA TYR A 227 3.68 2.28 -19.46
C TYR A 227 4.98 2.04 -20.22
N HIS A 228 5.19 2.72 -21.36
CA HIS A 228 6.42 2.54 -22.14
C HIS A 228 7.66 2.91 -21.33
N ILE A 229 7.60 4.01 -20.58
CA ILE A 229 8.72 4.49 -19.76
C ILE A 229 8.94 3.60 -18.53
N LEU A 230 7.88 3.04 -17.95
CA LEU A 230 8.04 2.10 -16.84
C LEU A 230 8.58 0.74 -17.33
N ASN A 231 8.10 0.27 -18.48
CA ASN A 231 8.51 -0.99 -19.10
C ASN A 231 9.99 -0.96 -19.52
N ALA A 232 10.43 0.16 -20.09
CA ALA A 232 11.82 0.46 -20.37
C ALA A 232 12.77 0.22 -19.18
N ASN A 233 12.29 0.54 -17.99
CA ASN A 233 13.05 0.48 -16.75
C ASN A 233 12.81 -0.82 -15.98
N LEU A 234 12.04 -1.78 -16.51
CA LEU A 234 11.60 -2.96 -15.77
C LEU A 234 12.76 -3.80 -15.25
N GLU A 235 13.79 -4.03 -16.06
CA GLU A 235 14.94 -4.83 -15.63
C GLU A 235 15.67 -4.20 -14.44
N ASP A 236 15.75 -2.87 -14.41
CA ASP A 236 16.38 -2.12 -13.33
C ASP A 236 15.48 -2.02 -12.09
N LEU A 237 14.18 -1.76 -12.29
CA LEU A 237 13.18 -1.74 -11.22
C LEU A 237 13.02 -3.10 -10.53
N SER A 238 13.21 -4.19 -11.28
CA SER A 238 13.19 -5.55 -10.78
C SER A 238 14.58 -6.17 -10.64
N SER A 239 15.63 -5.35 -10.66
CA SER A 239 17.02 -5.80 -10.57
C SER A 239 17.25 -6.66 -9.32
N PRO A 240 18.17 -7.62 -9.39
CA PRO A 240 18.42 -8.51 -8.28
C PRO A 240 19.09 -7.74 -7.12
N ILE A 241 18.80 -8.16 -5.89
CA ILE A 241 19.35 -7.55 -4.68
C ILE A 241 20.83 -7.88 -4.54
N HIS A 242 21.16 -9.15 -4.80
CA HIS A 242 22.53 -9.68 -4.89
C HIS A 242 22.79 -10.08 -6.32
N GLY A 243 24.06 -10.17 -6.71
CA GLY A 243 24.37 -10.57 -8.07
C GLY A 243 23.82 -11.97 -8.40
N LYS A 244 23.38 -12.19 -9.64
CA LYS A 244 22.87 -13.50 -10.08
C LYS A 244 24.02 -14.47 -10.22
N LYS A 245 23.90 -15.64 -9.60
CA LYS A 245 24.83 -16.77 -9.78
C LYS A 245 24.29 -17.73 -10.84
N ASP A 246 25.17 -18.45 -11.52
CA ASP A 246 24.76 -19.61 -12.32
C ASP A 246 24.51 -20.85 -11.44
N LYS A 247 24.06 -21.94 -12.07
CA LYS A 247 23.79 -23.23 -11.40
C LYS A 247 25.00 -23.82 -10.68
N ASN A 248 26.21 -23.35 -10.98
CA ASN A 248 27.46 -23.79 -10.38
C ASN A 248 27.93 -22.84 -9.27
N GLY A 249 27.10 -21.86 -8.88
CA GLY A 249 27.41 -20.87 -7.84
C GLY A 249 28.32 -19.74 -8.30
N THR A 250 28.65 -19.63 -9.60
CA THR A 250 29.53 -18.57 -10.12
C THR A 250 28.74 -17.29 -10.36
N LEU A 251 29.19 -16.17 -9.82
CA LEU A 251 28.58 -14.86 -10.03
C LEU A 251 28.63 -14.46 -11.52
N ARG A 252 27.47 -14.30 -12.15
CA ARG A 252 27.33 -13.91 -13.56
C ARG A 252 26.92 -12.46 -13.75
N VAL A 253 26.13 -11.92 -12.83
CA VAL A 253 25.67 -10.53 -12.86
C VAL A 253 25.95 -9.95 -11.49
N ALA A 254 26.63 -8.81 -11.37
CA ALA A 254 26.79 -8.13 -10.09
C ALA A 254 25.50 -7.38 -9.71
N ALA A 255 25.19 -7.28 -8.41
CA ALA A 255 24.12 -6.39 -7.98
C ALA A 255 24.53 -4.93 -8.22
N PRO A 256 23.63 -4.08 -8.73
CA PRO A 256 23.93 -2.66 -8.86
C PRO A 256 23.99 -2.03 -7.47
N THR A 257 24.92 -1.10 -7.29
CA THR A 257 24.88 -0.18 -6.13
C THR A 257 23.66 0.72 -6.25
N THR A 258 23.23 1.34 -5.14
CA THR A 258 22.13 2.32 -5.15
C THR A 258 22.35 3.44 -6.14
N GLU A 259 23.56 4.00 -6.15
CA GLU A 259 23.94 5.09 -7.02
C GLU A 259 23.95 4.63 -8.49
N SER A 260 24.51 3.44 -8.76
CA SER A 260 24.50 2.88 -10.11
C SER A 260 23.08 2.57 -10.59
N LEU A 261 22.20 2.08 -9.72
CA LEU A 261 20.81 1.81 -10.08
C LEU A 261 20.03 3.11 -10.33
N ARG A 262 20.20 4.10 -9.45
CA ARG A 262 19.60 5.43 -9.60
C ARG A 262 20.04 6.09 -10.91
N ASN A 263 21.35 6.06 -11.20
CA ASN A 263 21.90 6.63 -12.42
C ASN A 263 21.37 5.88 -13.65
N ARG A 264 21.34 4.55 -13.64
CA ARG A 264 20.75 3.79 -14.77
C ARG A 264 19.27 4.09 -14.99
N LEU A 265 18.48 4.22 -13.92
CA LEU A 265 17.07 4.61 -14.03
C LEU A 265 16.89 6.04 -14.57
N HIS A 266 17.80 6.97 -14.26
CA HIS A 266 17.80 8.32 -14.83
C HIS A 266 18.37 8.39 -16.25
N ASP A 267 19.43 7.62 -16.54
CA ASP A 267 20.02 7.52 -17.87
C ASP A 267 19.03 6.86 -18.83
N ASN A 268 18.26 5.86 -18.37
CA ASN A 268 17.10 5.32 -19.08
C ASN A 268 15.90 6.27 -19.08
N LEU A 269 16.01 7.51 -18.61
CA LEU A 269 15.05 8.57 -18.94
C LEU A 269 15.67 9.54 -19.96
N ASP A 270 16.99 9.74 -19.89
CA ASP A 270 17.76 10.63 -20.76
C ASP A 270 18.12 10.03 -22.14
N LEU A 271 18.30 8.71 -22.23
CA LEU A 271 18.67 7.96 -23.45
C LEU A 271 17.51 7.79 -24.44
N TRP A 272 16.31 8.29 -24.09
CA TRP A 272 15.11 8.04 -24.85
C TRP A 272 14.91 9.05 -25.95
N GLN A 273 14.39 8.55 -27.06
CA GLN A 273 13.97 9.29 -28.23
C GLN A 273 12.77 10.17 -27.85
N GLU A 274 13.01 11.27 -27.15
CA GLU A 274 12.01 12.30 -26.84
C GLU A 274 11.21 12.64 -28.11
N ASP A 275 11.89 12.76 -29.24
CA ASP A 275 11.28 12.95 -30.56
C ASP A 275 10.36 11.80 -30.99
N MET A 276 10.73 10.53 -30.74
CA MET A 276 9.86 9.39 -31.01
C MET A 276 8.60 9.44 -30.15
N TYR A 277 8.72 9.74 -28.86
CA TYR A 277 7.56 9.84 -27.99
C TYR A 277 6.65 11.01 -28.34
N LYS A 278 7.21 12.18 -28.67
CA LYS A 278 6.43 13.32 -29.19
C LYS A 278 5.76 13.00 -30.52
N MET A 279 6.39 12.16 -31.36
CA MET A 279 5.79 11.68 -32.61
C MET A 279 4.66 10.65 -32.36
N MET A 280 4.85 9.72 -31.43
CA MET A 280 3.85 8.69 -31.10
C MET A 280 2.68 9.25 -30.30
N PHE A 281 2.93 10.24 -29.44
CA PHE A 281 1.96 10.86 -28.53
C PHE A 281 1.98 12.38 -28.76
N ALA A 282 1.35 12.81 -29.85
CA ALA A 282 1.37 14.22 -30.27
C ALA A 282 0.76 15.17 -29.21
N ASP A 283 -0.15 14.68 -28.36
CA ASP A 283 -0.74 15.44 -27.26
C ASP A 283 0.23 15.69 -26.08
N THR A 284 1.42 15.08 -26.11
CA THR A 284 2.48 15.28 -25.13
C THR A 284 3.68 16.05 -25.70
N ALA A 285 3.55 16.68 -26.88
CA ALA A 285 4.63 17.41 -27.56
C ALA A 285 5.29 18.51 -26.69
N GLU A 286 4.49 19.20 -25.88
CA GLU A 286 4.94 20.28 -24.97
C GLU A 286 5.46 19.77 -23.62
N TRP A 287 5.46 18.45 -23.39
CA TRP A 287 5.83 17.89 -22.09
C TRP A 287 7.35 17.83 -21.96
N ASN A 288 7.85 18.27 -20.80
CA ASN A 288 9.21 17.99 -20.37
C ASN A 288 9.24 16.61 -19.70
N TYR A 289 9.65 15.57 -20.43
CA TYR A 289 9.67 14.21 -19.91
C TYR A 289 10.70 14.02 -18.79
N LYS A 290 11.85 14.70 -18.87
CA LYS A 290 12.92 14.62 -17.86
C LYS A 290 12.45 15.12 -16.49
N GLU A 291 11.67 16.20 -16.46
CA GLU A 291 11.14 16.74 -15.21
C GLU A 291 9.88 16.01 -14.72
N ARG A 292 9.19 15.28 -15.61
CA ARG A 292 7.95 14.57 -15.29
C ARG A 292 8.19 13.34 -14.42
N TYR A 293 9.21 12.54 -14.73
CA TYR A 293 9.47 11.29 -14.01
C TYR A 293 10.58 11.47 -12.98
N GLN A 294 10.22 11.35 -11.72
CA GLN A 294 11.17 11.37 -10.61
C GLN A 294 11.32 9.98 -10.03
N VAL A 295 12.56 9.50 -9.98
CA VAL A 295 12.93 8.20 -9.44
C VAL A 295 13.82 8.41 -8.22
N ASP A 296 13.56 7.65 -7.15
CA ASP A 296 14.44 7.60 -5.99
C ASP A 296 14.67 6.15 -5.57
N VAL A 297 15.88 5.88 -5.07
CA VAL A 297 16.31 4.55 -4.62
C VAL A 297 16.91 4.68 -3.24
N MET A 298 16.34 3.94 -2.28
CA MET A 298 16.76 3.91 -0.88
C MET A 298 17.13 2.47 -0.49
N LEU A 299 18.27 2.30 0.20
CA LEU A 299 18.61 1.05 0.88
C LEU A 299 18.12 1.08 2.32
N CYS A 300 17.69 -0.09 2.79
CA CYS A 300 17.32 -0.32 4.18
C CYS A 300 18.34 -1.31 4.76
N ASP A 301 19.35 -0.79 5.45
CA ASP A 301 20.34 -1.63 6.13
C ASP A 301 19.70 -2.33 7.32
N GLY A 302 19.78 -3.66 7.36
CA GLY A 302 19.15 -4.51 8.37
C GLY A 302 19.67 -4.33 9.81
N ALA A 303 20.60 -3.42 10.08
CA ALA A 303 21.26 -3.27 11.38
C ALA A 303 21.25 -1.84 11.97
N GLY A 304 20.68 -0.84 11.28
CA GLY A 304 20.71 0.54 11.77
C GLY A 304 19.49 1.34 11.34
N SER A 305 18.63 1.67 12.30
CA SER A 305 17.47 2.56 12.19
C SER A 305 16.12 2.00 11.70
N VAL A 306 15.92 0.67 11.69
CA VAL A 306 14.56 0.14 11.93
C VAL A 306 14.40 -0.05 13.44
N LYS A 307 14.43 1.06 14.20
CA LYS A 307 13.58 1.10 15.41
C LYS A 307 12.19 0.94 14.84
N SER A 308 11.71 -0.29 14.84
CA SER A 308 10.38 -0.72 14.42
C SER A 308 9.63 0.36 13.63
N LEU A 309 9.57 0.23 12.31
CA LEU A 309 8.34 0.61 11.62
C LEU A 309 7.25 -0.33 12.17
N ARG A 310 6.85 -0.08 13.43
CA ARG A 310 5.51 -0.38 13.90
C ARG A 310 4.65 0.35 12.89
N TYR A 311 3.70 -0.36 12.31
CA TYR A 311 2.61 0.16 11.47
C TYR A 311 1.71 1.20 12.21
N LYS A 312 2.25 1.90 13.22
CA LYS A 312 1.62 2.96 13.99
C LYS A 312 2.15 4.35 13.60
N ASP A 313 3.29 4.46 12.91
CA ASP A 313 3.89 5.76 12.55
C ASP A 313 4.12 5.96 11.04
N VAL A 314 3.46 5.14 10.22
CA VAL A 314 3.14 5.46 8.83
C VAL A 314 1.64 5.50 8.81
#